data_AF-A0A921MUN8-F1
#
_entry.id   AF-A0A921MUN8-F1
#
_cell.length_a   1.000
_cell.length_b   1.000
_cell.length_c   1.000
_cell.angle_alpha   90.00
_cell.angle_beta   90.00
_cell.angle_gamma   90.00
#
_symmetry.space_group_name_H-M   'P 1'
#
loop_
_entity.id
_entity.type
_entity.pdbx_description
1 polymer ?
#
loop_
_entity_poly.entity_id
_entity_poly.type
_entity_poly.pdbx_seq_one_letter_code
_entity_poly.pdbx_strand_id
1 'polypeptide(L)' 'ERLLTNDPAMGVIRHVDAGYSRADEVAHERGVRVPMTPVRRD' A
#
# COMPACT_ATOMS: atom_id res chain seq x y z
N GLU A 1 2.83 15.70 -20.26
CA GLU A 1 1.89 14.69 -19.73
C GLU A 1 2.66 13.63 -18.92
N ARG A 2 2.88 13.85 -17.61
CA ARG A 2 3.54 12.89 -16.68
C ARG A 2 2.82 12.86 -15.32
N LEU A 3 1.60 13.37 -15.26
CA LEU A 3 0.88 13.63 -14.01
C LEU A 3 -0.12 12.51 -13.66
N LEU A 4 -0.36 11.55 -14.56
CA LEU A 4 -1.31 10.44 -14.36
C LEU A 4 -0.62 9.10 -14.07
N THR A 5 0.70 9.06 -13.91
CA THR A 5 1.41 7.85 -13.49
C THR A 5 1.57 7.91 -11.98
N ASN A 6 0.51 7.59 -11.24
CA ASN A 6 0.69 7.25 -9.84
C ASN A 6 1.51 5.97 -9.79
N ASP A 7 2.64 6.01 -9.07
CA ASP A 7 3.40 4.81 -8.80
C ASP A 7 2.49 3.80 -8.06
N PRO A 8 2.27 2.60 -8.61
CA PRO A 8 1.31 1.65 -8.05
C PRO A 8 1.73 1.17 -6.65
N ALA A 9 3.02 1.18 -6.31
CA ALA A 9 3.47 0.83 -4.97
C ALA A 9 3.10 1.93 -3.96
N MET A 10 3.15 3.21 -4.33
CA MET A 10 2.66 4.30 -3.49
C MET A 10 1.17 4.17 -3.15
N GLY A 11 0.35 3.68 -4.09
CA GLY A 11 -1.08 3.41 -3.83
C GLY A 11 -1.27 2.35 -2.75
N VAL A 12 -0.51 1.26 -2.84
CA VAL A 12 -0.53 0.16 -1.86
C VAL A 12 -0.08 0.65 -0.48
N ILE A 13 1.05 1.36 -0.40
CA ILE A 13 1.59 1.86 0.87
C ILE A 13 0.57 2.75 1.60
N ARG A 14 -0.13 3.66 0.87
CA ARG A 14 -1.15 4.52 1.47
C ARG A 14 -2.33 3.74 2.05
N HIS A 15 -2.74 2.64 1.41
CA HIS A 15 -3.85 1.83 1.92
C HIS A 15 -3.42 0.98 3.14
N VAL A 16 -2.16 0.51 3.17
CA VAL A 16 -1.60 -0.16 4.35
C VAL A 16 -1.54 0.79 5.53
N ASP A 17 -1.09 2.04 5.32
CA ASP A 17 -1.06 3.09 6.35
C ASP A 17 -2.46 3.47 6.85
N ALA A 18 -3.45 3.51 5.96
CA ALA A 18 -4.85 3.72 6.32
C ALA A 18 -5.47 2.55 7.10
N GLY A 19 -4.79 1.40 7.16
CA GLY A 19 -5.18 0.25 7.95
C GLY A 19 -6.05 -0.77 7.24
N TYR A 20 -6.07 -0.78 5.90
CA TYR A 20 -6.80 -1.81 5.14
C TYR A 20 -6.03 -3.13 5.11
N SER A 21 -6.59 -4.17 5.70
CA SER A 21 -6.03 -5.52 5.76
C SER A 21 -5.73 -6.10 4.37
N ARG A 22 -6.60 -5.83 3.39
CA ARG A 22 -6.38 -6.28 2.00
C ARG A 22 -5.15 -5.63 1.34
N ALA A 23 -4.78 -4.42 1.75
CA ALA A 23 -3.61 -3.75 1.20
C ALA A 23 -2.31 -4.36 1.71
N ASP A 24 -2.30 -4.86 2.95
CA ASP A 24 -1.17 -5.58 3.55
C ASP A 24 -0.90 -6.88 2.78
N GLU A 25 -1.94 -7.64 2.44
CA GLU A 25 -1.84 -8.83 1.59
C GLU A 25 -1.25 -8.50 0.20
N VAL A 26 -1.77 -7.46 -0.45
CA VAL A 26 -1.28 -7.02 -1.76
C VAL A 26 0.17 -6.56 -1.70
N ALA A 27 0.59 -5.91 -0.61
CA ALA A 27 1.97 -5.52 -0.40
C ALA A 27 2.90 -6.73 -0.33
N HIS A 28 2.51 -7.79 0.39
CA HIS A 28 3.26 -9.04 0.47
C HIS A 28 3.32 -9.78 -0.87
N GLU A 29 2.17 -9.93 -1.55
CA GLU A 29 2.09 -10.59 -2.87
C GLU A 29 2.97 -9.91 -3.93
N ARG A 30 3.06 -8.58 -3.87
CA ARG A 30 3.83 -7.77 -4.84
C ARG A 30 5.24 -7.43 -4.40
N GLY A 31 5.67 -7.89 -3.22
CA GLY A 31 7.00 -7.58 -2.67
C GLY A 31 7.22 -6.10 -2.35
N VAL A 32 6.14 -5.34 -2.10
CA VAL A 32 6.23 -3.93 -1.71
C VAL A 32 6.67 -3.88 -0.25
N ARG A 33 7.87 -3.36 0.00
CA ARG A 33 8.37 -3.16 1.36
C ARG A 33 7.64 -2.00 2.03
N VAL A 34 6.81 -2.31 3.03
CA VAL A 34 6.18 -1.31 3.89
C VAL A 34 7.01 -1.17 5.18
N PRO A 35 7.58 0.01 5.49
CA PRO A 35 8.44 0.19 6.66
C PRO A 35 7.67 0.36 7.98
N MET A 36 6.35 0.47 7.93
CA MET A 36 5.46 0.71 9.07
C MET A 36 4.62 -0.53 9.35
N THR A 37 4.33 -0.80 10.63
CA THR A 37 3.42 -1.88 11.02
C THR A 37 1.97 -1.44 10.79
N PRO A 38 1.17 -2.13 9.96
CA PRO A 38 -0.21 -1.72 9.72
C PRO A 38 -1.06 -1.86 10.97
N VAL A 39 -1.81 -0.80 11.28
CA VAL A 39 -2.88 -0.84 12.29
C VAL A 39 -4.16 -1.17 11.57
N ARG A 40 -4.71 -2.37 11.75
CA ARG A 40 -5.95 -2.79 11.09
C ARG A 40 -7.13 -1.90 11.52
N ARG A 41 -7.88 -1.38 10.55
CA ARG A 41 -9.00 -0.45 10.77
C ARG A 41 -10.28 -0.84 10.03
N ASP A 42 -10.21 -1.88 9.21
CA ASP A 42 -11.32 -2.56 8.54
C ASP A 42 -11.76 -3.82 9.29
#